data_AF-A0A936A3G4-F1
#
_entry.id   AF-A0A936A3G4-F1
#
_cell.length_a   1.000
_cell.length_b   1.000
_cell.length_c   1.000
_cell.angle_alpha   90.00
_cell.angle_beta   90.00
_cell.angle_gamma   90.00
#
_symmetry.space_group_name_H-M   'P 1'
#
loop_
_entity.id
_entity.type
_entity.pdbx_description
1 polymer ?
#
loop_
_entity_poly.entity_id
_entity_poly.type
_entity_poly.pdbx_seq_one_letter_code
_entity_poly.pdbx_strand_id
1 'polypeptide(L)'
;MFRLFLFNLIVLHSACAQTNKSHTNKLVLSNIYIQAIADFIKVANKKNTTIFDTLFIANRKMDQPEDFPDIDLPEKIENTQIVLITPKLAEISQKSRKSRIYINIMGWVDREKAEFIFVVFSNGFDHQYDYNINYKYNMKSEVFELENVQFNESPFGKK
;
A
#
# COMPACT_ATOMS: atom_id res chain seq x y z
N MET A 1 -9.24 -31.25 65.07
CA MET A 1 -9.36 -29.77 65.06
C MET A 1 -7.96 -29.23 64.80
N PHE A 2 -7.64 -28.33 63.88
CA PHE A 2 -8.37 -27.46 62.96
C PHE A 2 -7.41 -27.19 61.78
N ARG A 3 -7.96 -27.05 60.57
CA ARG A 3 -7.23 -27.07 59.28
C ARG A 3 -6.43 -25.79 59.03
N LEU A 4 -5.20 -25.94 58.52
CA LEU A 4 -4.45 -24.88 57.82
C LEU A 4 -4.98 -24.78 56.38
N PHE A 5 -5.61 -23.66 56.02
CA PHE A 5 -5.93 -23.33 54.62
C PHE A 5 -4.97 -22.23 54.16
N LEU A 6 -3.97 -22.58 53.35
CA LEU A 6 -3.19 -21.64 52.55
C LEU A 6 -3.85 -21.57 51.17
N PHE A 7 -4.62 -20.51 50.93
CA PHE A 7 -5.13 -20.18 49.61
C PHE A 7 -3.96 -19.66 48.75
N ASN A 8 -3.45 -20.51 47.85
CA ASN A 8 -2.58 -20.08 46.76
C ASN A 8 -3.44 -19.37 45.71
N LEU A 9 -3.33 -18.05 45.64
CA LEU A 9 -3.92 -17.21 44.61
C LEU A 9 -3.07 -17.32 43.33
N ILE A 10 -3.39 -18.29 42.46
CA ILE A 10 -2.77 -18.37 41.13
C ILE A 10 -3.47 -17.33 40.25
N VAL A 11 -2.85 -16.16 40.10
CA VAL A 11 -3.23 -15.17 39.09
C VAL A 11 -2.86 -15.75 37.73
N LEU A 12 -3.85 -16.32 37.02
CA LEU A 12 -3.73 -16.63 35.61
C LEU A 12 -3.39 -15.34 34.87
N HIS A 13 -2.15 -15.27 34.39
CA HIS A 13 -1.71 -14.27 33.44
C HIS A 13 -2.46 -14.51 32.13
N SER A 14 -3.57 -13.81 31.93
CA SER A 14 -4.15 -13.64 30.59
C SER A 14 -3.22 -12.70 29.82
N ALA A 15 -2.18 -13.27 29.21
CA ALA A 15 -1.41 -12.61 28.17
C ALA A 15 -2.33 -12.43 26.96
N CYS A 16 -3.08 -11.32 26.93
CA CYS A 16 -3.80 -10.91 25.75
C CYS A 16 -2.81 -10.36 24.71
N ALA A 17 -2.94 -10.90 23.50
CA ALA A 17 -2.43 -10.37 22.24
C ALA A 17 -0.91 -10.35 22.05
N GLN A 18 -0.35 -11.50 21.66
CA GLN A 18 0.76 -11.48 20.72
C GLN A 18 0.26 -10.83 19.42
N THR A 19 0.71 -9.61 19.16
CA THR A 19 0.59 -9.00 17.83
C THR A 19 1.39 -9.86 16.87
N ASN A 20 0.70 -10.65 16.05
CA ASN A 20 1.31 -11.34 14.92
C ASN A 20 1.78 -10.28 13.92
N LYS A 21 2.95 -9.68 14.17
CA LYS A 21 3.70 -8.96 13.14
C LYS A 21 4.05 -10.00 12.09
N SER A 22 3.21 -10.10 11.05
CA SER A 22 3.57 -10.83 9.84
C SER A 22 4.83 -10.18 9.28
N HIS A 23 6.00 -10.76 9.60
CA HIS A 23 7.25 -10.44 8.93
C HIS A 23 7.18 -11.07 7.54
N THR A 24 6.41 -10.45 6.65
CA THR A 24 6.50 -10.72 5.22
C THR A 24 7.93 -10.39 4.81
N ASN A 25 8.62 -11.35 4.19
CA ASN A 25 10.01 -11.17 3.74
C ASN A 25 10.12 -9.89 2.89
N LYS A 26 11.11 -9.03 3.15
CA LYS A 26 11.32 -7.75 2.43
C LYS A 26 11.33 -7.92 0.91
N LEU A 27 11.85 -9.05 0.40
CA LEU A 27 11.84 -9.39 -1.02
C LEU A 27 10.42 -9.67 -1.53
N VAL A 28 9.64 -10.47 -0.80
CA VAL A 28 8.25 -10.78 -1.14
C VAL A 28 7.41 -9.49 -1.12
N LEU A 29 7.63 -8.65 -0.10
CA LEU A 29 6.97 -7.35 0.02
C LEU A 29 7.31 -6.42 -1.15
N SER A 30 8.59 -6.30 -1.51
CA SER A 30 9.02 -5.51 -2.67
C SER A 30 8.36 -6.04 -3.96
N ASN A 31 8.37 -7.35 -4.18
CA ASN A 31 7.80 -7.96 -5.39
C ASN A 31 6.29 -7.67 -5.53
N ILE A 32 5.51 -7.80 -4.46
CA ILE A 32 4.07 -7.54 -4.54
C ILE A 32 3.75 -6.05 -4.71
N TYR A 33 4.57 -5.14 -4.14
CA TYR A 33 4.44 -3.71 -4.42
C TYR A 33 4.78 -3.36 -5.88
N ILE A 34 5.83 -3.97 -6.43
CA ILE A 34 6.21 -3.79 -7.85
C ILE A 34 5.08 -4.29 -8.76
N GLN A 35 4.53 -5.47 -8.47
CA GLN A 35 3.39 -6.04 -9.18
C GLN A 35 2.17 -5.12 -9.11
N ALA A 36 1.83 -4.62 -7.91
CA ALA A 36 0.72 -3.70 -7.72
C ALA A 36 0.88 -2.38 -8.49
N ILE A 37 2.08 -1.81 -8.51
CA ILE A 37 2.36 -0.60 -9.29
C ILE A 37 2.26 -0.89 -10.80
N ALA A 38 2.77 -2.03 -11.26
CA ALA A 38 2.68 -2.43 -12.66
C ALA A 38 1.21 -2.61 -13.11
N ASP A 39 0.42 -3.31 -12.30
CA ASP A 39 -1.01 -3.53 -12.59
C ASP A 39 -1.77 -2.21 -12.56
N PHE A 40 -1.51 -1.32 -11.59
CA PHE A 40 -2.04 0.04 -11.57
C PHE A 40 -1.71 0.81 -12.86
N ILE A 41 -0.44 0.83 -13.29
CA ILE A 41 -0.02 1.54 -14.51
C ILE A 41 -0.81 1.03 -15.72
N LYS A 42 -0.90 -0.30 -15.89
CA LYS A 42 -1.62 -0.93 -17.01
C LYS A 42 -3.08 -0.52 -17.04
N VAL A 43 -3.79 -0.67 -15.92
CA VAL A 43 -5.23 -0.42 -15.87
C VAL A 43 -5.56 1.07 -15.96
N ALA A 44 -4.74 1.94 -15.35
CA ALA A 44 -4.93 3.38 -15.41
C ALA A 44 -4.61 3.93 -16.81
N ASN A 45 -3.52 3.49 -17.44
CA ASN A 45 -3.20 3.90 -18.81
C ASN A 45 -4.28 3.48 -19.81
N LYS A 46 -4.77 2.23 -19.68
CA LYS A 46 -5.86 1.71 -20.52
C LYS A 46 -7.16 2.48 -20.33
N LYS A 47 -7.55 2.77 -19.08
CA LYS A 47 -8.82 3.47 -18.77
C LYS A 47 -8.77 4.95 -19.17
N ASN A 48 -7.68 5.63 -18.88
CA ASN A 48 -7.55 7.08 -19.04
C ASN A 48 -6.99 7.50 -20.40
N THR A 49 -6.71 6.54 -21.29
CA THR A 49 -6.07 6.77 -22.60
C THR A 49 -4.83 7.67 -22.48
N THR A 50 -4.04 7.43 -21.44
CA THR A 50 -2.86 8.20 -21.06
C THR A 50 -1.68 7.26 -20.90
N ILE A 51 -0.46 7.75 -21.13
CA ILE A 51 0.77 7.05 -20.80
C ILE A 51 1.47 7.89 -19.73
N PHE A 52 1.77 7.28 -18.59
CA PHE A 52 2.58 7.91 -17.58
C PHE A 52 4.07 7.84 -17.97
N ASP A 53 4.70 8.99 -18.18
CA ASP A 53 6.16 9.05 -18.30
C ASP A 53 6.85 8.88 -16.93
N THR A 54 6.19 9.37 -15.87
CA THR A 54 6.72 9.34 -14.50
C THR A 54 5.58 9.28 -13.48
N LEU A 55 5.73 8.42 -12.48
CA LEU A 55 4.90 8.36 -11.28
C LEU A 55 5.70 8.79 -10.06
N PHE A 56 5.19 9.81 -9.37
CA PHE A 56 5.71 10.22 -8.09
C PHE A 56 4.94 9.49 -6.98
N ILE A 57 5.63 8.67 -6.20
CA ILE A 57 5.01 7.87 -5.13
C ILE A 57 5.38 8.48 -3.79
N ALA A 58 4.39 8.59 -2.91
CA ALA A 58 4.55 9.11 -1.57
C ALA A 58 5.49 8.21 -0.74
N ASN A 59 6.67 8.73 -0.40
CA ASN A 59 7.56 8.13 0.59
C ASN A 59 7.21 8.71 1.96
N ARG A 60 6.11 8.24 2.54
CA ARG A 60 5.66 8.65 3.88
C ARG A 60 6.27 7.70 4.92
N LYS A 61 6.85 8.28 5.97
CA LYS A 61 7.41 7.59 7.13
C LYS A 61 6.93 8.35 8.37
N MET A 62 5.80 7.92 8.92
CA MET A 62 5.09 8.48 10.08
C MET A 62 4.89 7.40 11.17
N ASP A 63 5.65 6.30 11.09
CA ASP A 63 5.56 5.11 11.95
C ASP A 63 4.16 4.48 12.02
N GLN A 64 3.36 4.63 10.97
CA GLN A 64 2.05 3.97 10.83
C GLN A 64 2.19 2.65 10.06
N PRO A 65 1.37 1.61 10.38
CA PRO A 65 1.38 0.35 9.64
C PRO A 65 1.11 0.49 8.14
N GLU A 66 0.36 1.52 7.73
CA GLU A 66 -0.05 1.79 6.36
C GLU A 66 0.95 2.68 5.59
N ASP A 67 2.03 3.14 6.25
CA ASP A 67 3.07 3.89 5.59
C ASP A 67 3.75 3.07 4.49
N PHE A 68 4.23 3.77 3.47
CA PHE A 68 4.97 3.12 2.40
C PHE A 68 6.17 2.37 3.00
N PRO A 69 6.34 1.06 2.75
CA PRO A 69 7.33 0.26 3.46
C PRO A 69 8.76 0.63 3.05
N ASP A 70 9.74 0.22 3.84
CA ASP A 70 11.15 0.34 3.48
C ASP A 70 11.53 -0.77 2.48
N ILE A 71 11.22 -0.54 1.20
CA ILE A 71 11.49 -1.47 0.09
C ILE A 71 12.23 -0.76 -1.04
N ASP A 72 13.01 -1.54 -1.78
CA ASP A 72 13.63 -1.08 -3.02
C ASP A 72 12.64 -1.27 -4.17
N LEU A 73 12.43 -0.22 -4.95
CA LEU A 73 11.71 -0.26 -6.21
C LEU A 73 12.70 -0.06 -7.37
N PRO A 74 12.51 -0.73 -8.52
CA PRO A 74 13.29 -0.42 -9.71
C PRO A 74 13.00 1.01 -10.18
N GLU A 75 13.96 1.62 -10.87
CA GLU A 75 13.81 2.98 -11.42
C GLU A 75 12.65 3.08 -12.42
N LYS A 76 12.29 1.97 -13.09
CA LYS A 76 11.20 1.90 -14.05
C LYS A 76 10.33 0.67 -13.83
N ILE A 77 9.03 0.86 -13.96
CA ILE A 77 8.00 -0.19 -14.00
C ILE A 77 7.10 0.11 -15.19
N GLU A 78 6.84 -0.85 -16.07
CA GLU A 78 5.96 -0.68 -17.25
C GLU A 78 6.30 0.58 -18.08
N ASN A 79 7.59 0.77 -18.39
CA ASN A 79 8.16 1.93 -19.09
C ASN A 79 7.91 3.31 -18.42
N THR A 80 7.43 3.31 -17.18
CA THR A 80 7.15 4.51 -16.40
C THR A 80 8.25 4.72 -15.37
N GLN A 81 8.83 5.93 -15.32
CA GLN A 81 9.81 6.27 -14.29
C GLN A 81 9.14 6.30 -12.91
N ILE A 82 9.73 5.63 -11.93
CA ILE A 82 9.25 5.64 -10.54
C ILE A 82 10.13 6.56 -9.72
N VAL A 83 9.52 7.48 -8.97
CA VAL A 83 10.23 8.43 -8.10
C VAL A 83 9.55 8.48 -6.74
N LEU A 84 10.23 7.97 -5.72
CA LEU A 84 9.82 8.12 -4.33
C LEU A 84 10.09 9.55 -3.85
N ILE A 85 9.05 10.26 -3.41
CA ILE A 85 9.17 11.66 -2.93
C ILE A 85 8.38 11.91 -1.66
N THR A 86 8.84 12.87 -0.86
CA THR A 86 8.09 13.32 0.32
C THR A 86 6.83 14.11 -0.10
N PRO A 87 5.79 14.19 0.75
CA PRO A 87 4.62 15.03 0.46
C PRO A 87 4.97 16.49 0.17
N LYS A 88 6.02 17.03 0.82
CA LYS A 88 6.47 18.40 0.57
C LYS A 88 7.03 18.59 -0.84
N LEU A 89 7.86 17.66 -1.29
CA LEU A 89 8.38 17.69 -2.66
C LEU A 89 7.27 17.43 -3.69
N ALA A 90 6.27 16.63 -3.34
CA ALA A 90 5.10 16.39 -4.18
C ALA A 90 4.28 17.67 -4.39
N GLU A 91 4.05 18.44 -3.33
CA GLU A 91 3.38 19.74 -3.39
C GLU A 91 4.13 20.71 -4.32
N ILE A 92 5.46 20.83 -4.17
CA ILE A 92 6.31 21.66 -5.04
C ILE A 92 6.23 21.18 -6.49
N SER A 93 6.30 19.86 -6.70
CA SER A 93 6.21 19.23 -8.01
C SER A 93 4.88 19.55 -8.70
N GLN A 94 3.75 19.42 -8.01
CA GLN A 94 2.42 19.76 -8.51
C GLN A 94 2.28 21.25 -8.85
N LYS A 95 2.83 22.14 -8.02
CA LYS A 95 2.84 23.59 -8.29
C LYS A 95 3.62 23.93 -9.55
N SER A 96 4.74 23.24 -9.80
CA SER A 96 5.54 23.44 -11.01
C SER A 96 4.90 22.86 -12.27
N ARG A 97 4.26 21.70 -12.18
CA ARG A 97 3.56 21.05 -13.30
C ARG A 97 2.35 20.28 -12.81
N LYS A 98 1.18 20.90 -12.95
CA LYS A 98 -0.13 20.35 -12.53
C LYS A 98 -0.48 19.00 -13.16
N SER A 99 0.08 18.67 -14.32
CA SER A 99 -0.20 17.40 -15.00
C SER A 99 0.59 16.21 -14.43
N ARG A 100 1.50 16.42 -13.47
CA ARG A 100 2.25 15.32 -12.86
C ARG A 100 1.32 14.44 -12.03
N ILE A 101 1.59 13.15 -12.01
CA ILE A 101 0.82 12.20 -11.23
C ILE A 101 1.56 11.92 -9.92
N TYR A 102 0.91 12.24 -8.82
CA TYR A 102 1.36 11.90 -7.47
C TYR A 102 0.41 10.85 -6.89
N ILE A 103 0.97 9.83 -6.26
CA ILE A 103 0.21 8.70 -5.74
C ILE A 103 0.60 8.46 -4.28
N ASN A 104 -0.40 8.33 -3.41
CA ASN A 104 -0.23 7.73 -2.10
C ASN A 104 -0.69 6.27 -2.19
N ILE A 105 0.18 5.34 -1.80
CA ILE A 105 -0.13 3.90 -1.83
C ILE A 105 -0.26 3.43 -0.37
N MET A 106 -1.39 2.84 -0.05
CA MET A 106 -1.63 2.13 1.22
C MET A 106 -1.74 0.65 0.90
N GLY A 107 -1.07 -0.21 1.69
CA GLY A 107 -1.03 -1.64 1.40
C GLY A 107 -1.08 -2.51 2.66
N TRP A 108 -1.87 -3.58 2.60
CA TRP A 108 -1.96 -4.62 3.62
C TRP A 108 -1.56 -5.95 2.99
N VAL A 109 -0.45 -6.53 3.45
CA VAL A 109 0.10 -7.77 2.89
C VAL A 109 0.28 -8.80 4.00
N ASP A 110 -0.40 -9.94 3.87
CA ASP A 110 -0.24 -11.10 4.74
C ASP A 110 0.12 -12.36 3.95
N ARG A 111 -0.05 -13.55 4.54
CA ARG A 111 0.34 -14.83 3.92
C ARG A 111 -0.71 -15.40 2.96
N GLU A 112 -1.91 -14.83 2.95
CA GLU A 112 -3.07 -15.30 2.19
C GLU A 112 -3.49 -14.30 1.12
N LYS A 113 -3.31 -13.00 1.36
CA LYS A 113 -3.76 -11.93 0.47
C LYS A 113 -2.89 -10.68 0.55
N ALA A 114 -3.03 -9.85 -0.48
CA ALA A 114 -2.50 -8.50 -0.50
C ALA A 114 -3.56 -7.53 -1.03
N GLU A 115 -3.71 -6.40 -0.37
CA GLU A 115 -4.71 -5.38 -0.70
C GLU A 115 -4.00 -4.03 -0.80
N PHE A 116 -4.27 -3.29 -1.87
CA PHE A 116 -3.67 -1.98 -2.13
C PHE A 116 -4.72 -0.95 -2.48
N ILE A 117 -4.55 0.26 -1.97
CA ILE A 117 -5.29 1.45 -2.38
C ILE A 117 -4.30 2.45 -2.98
N PHE A 118 -4.51 2.81 -4.24
CA PHE A 118 -3.77 3.82 -4.97
C PHE A 118 -4.59 5.10 -5.03
N VAL A 119 -4.24 6.08 -4.18
CA VAL A 119 -4.91 7.39 -4.15
C VAL A 119 -4.18 8.34 -5.07
N VAL A 120 -4.85 8.77 -6.13
CA VAL A 120 -4.22 9.53 -7.22
C VAL A 120 -4.52 11.02 -7.09
N PHE A 121 -3.46 11.81 -7.13
CA PHE A 121 -3.50 13.27 -7.09
C PHE A 121 -2.85 13.86 -8.35
N SER A 122 -3.50 14.89 -8.89
CA SER A 122 -2.96 15.72 -9.98
C SER A 122 -3.62 17.09 -9.93
N ASN A 123 -3.45 17.91 -10.95
CA ASN A 123 -4.10 19.21 -11.10
C ASN A 123 -3.84 20.17 -9.92
N GLY A 124 -2.64 20.13 -9.32
CA GLY A 124 -2.35 20.95 -8.13
C GLY A 124 -2.67 20.26 -6.81
N PHE A 125 -2.48 18.93 -6.75
CA PHE A 125 -2.70 18.09 -5.57
C PHE A 125 -4.19 17.84 -5.26
N ASP A 126 -5.07 18.07 -6.24
CA ASP A 126 -6.47 17.64 -6.19
C ASP A 126 -6.55 16.12 -6.29
N HIS A 127 -7.39 15.50 -5.46
CA HIS A 127 -7.72 14.10 -5.58
C HIS A 127 -8.49 13.82 -6.89
N GLN A 128 -8.03 12.85 -7.68
CA GLN A 128 -8.59 12.53 -8.99
C GLN A 128 -9.46 11.28 -8.96
N TYR A 129 -8.93 10.18 -8.41
CA TYR A 129 -9.57 8.87 -8.35
C TYR A 129 -8.73 7.92 -7.50
N ASP A 130 -9.34 6.79 -7.14
CA ASP A 130 -8.69 5.70 -6.44
C ASP A 130 -8.72 4.41 -7.28
N TYR A 131 -7.73 3.55 -7.07
CA TYR A 131 -7.79 2.14 -7.44
C TYR A 131 -7.61 1.26 -6.22
N ASN A 132 -8.51 0.29 -6.04
CA ASN A 132 -8.32 -0.82 -5.11
C ASN A 132 -7.84 -2.03 -5.91
N ILE A 133 -6.70 -2.61 -5.54
CA ILE A 133 -6.12 -3.77 -6.22
C ILE A 133 -5.89 -4.87 -5.18
N ASN A 134 -6.54 -6.01 -5.40
CA ASN A 134 -6.56 -7.13 -4.47
C ASN A 134 -5.93 -8.36 -5.11
N TYR A 135 -5.16 -9.09 -4.31
CA TYR A 135 -4.46 -10.30 -4.69
C TYR A 135 -4.75 -11.41 -3.70
N LYS A 136 -4.72 -12.64 -4.21
CA LYS A 136 -4.75 -13.85 -3.42
C LYS A 136 -3.44 -14.61 -3.58
N TYR A 137 -2.86 -15.07 -2.48
CA TYR A 137 -1.65 -15.88 -2.51
C TYR A 137 -1.99 -17.30 -2.97
N ASN A 138 -1.34 -17.78 -4.03
CA ASN A 138 -1.44 -19.15 -4.48
C ASN A 138 -0.31 -19.98 -3.88
N MET A 139 -0.67 -20.86 -2.95
CA MET A 139 0.27 -21.74 -2.25
C MET A 139 1.01 -22.73 -3.16
N LYS A 140 0.46 -23.07 -4.33
CA LYS A 140 1.10 -24.03 -5.26
C LYS A 140 2.16 -23.37 -6.11
N SER A 141 1.89 -22.15 -6.58
CA SER A 141 2.81 -21.38 -7.42
C SER A 141 3.68 -20.42 -6.61
N GLU A 142 3.42 -20.28 -5.31
CA GLU A 142 4.13 -19.39 -4.37
C GLU A 142 4.16 -17.91 -4.83
N VAL A 143 3.07 -17.48 -5.47
CA VAL A 143 2.92 -16.11 -5.98
C VAL A 143 1.56 -15.52 -5.64
N PHE A 144 1.50 -14.20 -5.57
CA PHE A 144 0.24 -13.47 -5.51
C PHE A 144 -0.38 -13.37 -6.89
N GLU A 145 -1.62 -13.84 -7.00
CA GLU A 145 -2.43 -13.78 -8.21
C GLU A 145 -3.44 -12.63 -8.08
N LEU A 146 -3.57 -11.83 -9.14
CA LEU A 146 -4.51 -10.72 -9.18
C LEU A 146 -5.94 -11.26 -9.09
N GLU A 147 -6.68 -10.85 -8.07
CA GLU A 147 -8.07 -11.26 -7.85
C GLU A 147 -9.04 -10.21 -8.39
N ASN A 148 -8.79 -8.92 -8.11
CA ASN A 148 -9.69 -7.85 -8.51
C ASN A 148 -8.95 -6.50 -8.65
N VAL A 149 -9.42 -5.69 -9.60
CA VAL A 149 -9.09 -4.27 -9.75
C VAL A 149 -10.39 -3.47 -9.78
N GLN A 150 -10.57 -2.58 -8.82
CA GLN A 150 -11.72 -1.70 -8.75
C GLN A 150 -11.28 -0.23 -8.90
N PHE A 151 -11.95 0.49 -9.80
CA PHE A 151 -11.81 1.93 -9.94
C PHE A 151 -12.89 2.64 -9.12
N ASN A 152 -12.50 3.65 -8.34
CA ASN A 152 -13.43 4.53 -7.64
C ASN A 152 -13.19 5.98 -8.08
N GLU A 153 -14.26 6.66 -8.47
CA GLU A 153 -14.19 8.09 -8.76
C GLU A 153 -13.86 8.90 -7.51
N SER A 154 -13.32 10.10 -7.69
CA SER A 154 -13.07 10.99 -6.55
C SER A 154 -14.36 11.22 -5.76
N PRO A 155 -14.37 10.97 -4.43
CA PRO A 155 -15.52 11.27 -3.59
C PRO A 155 -15.79 12.77 -3.51
N PHE A 156 -14.84 13.60 -3.95
CA PHE A 156 -14.94 15.06 -4.03
C PHE A 156 -15.28 15.53 -5.44
N GLY A 157 -15.95 14.69 -6.25
CA GLY A 157 -16.31 14.95 -7.64
C GLY A 157 -16.66 16.42 -7.89
N LYS A 158 -15.98 17.02 -8.89
CA LYS A 158 -16.23 18.40 -9.29
C LYS A 158 -17.70 18.52 -9.71
N LYS A 159 -18.44 19.43 -9.07
CA LYS A 159 -19.62 20.06 -9.68
C LYS A 159 -19.22 20.76 -10.97
#